data_AF-A0A8I1TTW7-F1
#
_entry.id   AF-A0A8I1TTW7-F1
#
_cell.length_a   1.000
_cell.length_b   1.000
_cell.length_c   1.000
_cell.angle_alpha   90.00
_cell.angle_beta   90.00
_cell.angle_gamma   90.00
#
_symmetry.space_group_name_H-M   'P 1'
#
loop_
_entity.id
_entity.type
_entity.pdbx_description
1 polymer ?
#
loop_
_entity_poly.entity_id
_entity_poly.type
_entity_poly.pdbx_seq_one_letter_code
_entity_poly.pdbx_strand_id
1 'polypeptide(L)'
;MKSRGYTPHVRPRNEEIQAKVQNPKHRARRWVVEVSHSWLNRFRKLLVRFEKTHRSYLALLMLGCAIIAFRKAEASGKTNIICG
;
A
#
# COMPACT_ATOMS: atom_id res chain seq x y z
N MET A 1 16.11 22.30 -0.25
CA MET A 1 16.25 20.92 -0.77
C MET A 1 17.10 20.90 -2.04
N LYS A 2 16.68 21.56 -3.13
CA LYS A 2 17.52 21.77 -4.32
C LYS A 2 18.81 22.57 -4.06
N SER A 3 18.74 23.59 -3.19
CA SER A 3 19.91 24.39 -2.76
C SER A 3 20.97 23.60 -1.99
N ARG A 4 20.64 22.40 -1.52
CA ARG A 4 21.58 21.49 -0.83
C ARG A 4 22.02 20.32 -1.74
N GLY A 5 21.75 20.37 -3.04
CA GLY A 5 22.13 19.33 -4.00
C GLY A 5 21.26 18.06 -3.96
N TYR A 6 20.18 18.03 -3.17
CA TYR A 6 19.28 16.87 -3.17
C TYR A 6 18.33 16.91 -4.36
N THR A 7 18.50 15.95 -5.28
CA THR A 7 17.58 15.72 -6.39
C THR A 7 16.39 14.89 -5.90
N PRO A 8 15.16 15.43 -5.85
CA PRO A 8 14.00 14.65 -5.48
C PRO A 8 13.73 13.60 -6.57
N HIS A 9 13.71 12.33 -6.19
CA HIS A 9 13.34 11.24 -7.11
C HIS A 9 11.80 11.13 -7.31
N VAL A 10 11.03 11.94 -6.58
CA VAL A 10 9.57 12.01 -6.72
C VAL A 10 9.25 12.82 -7.97
N ARG A 11 8.68 12.17 -8.98
CA ARG A 11 8.21 12.86 -10.19
C ARG A 11 7.02 13.77 -9.85
N PRO A 12 6.97 15.00 -10.38
CA PRO A 12 5.81 15.86 -10.25
C PRO A 12 4.62 15.28 -11.02
N ARG A 13 3.41 15.61 -10.58
CA ARG A 13 2.14 15.11 -11.16
C ARG A 13 2.06 15.32 -12.68
N ASN A 14 2.58 16.45 -13.18
CA ASN A 14 2.53 16.78 -14.61
C ASN A 14 3.41 15.85 -15.47
N GLU A 15 4.59 15.47 -14.96
CA GLU A 15 5.47 14.49 -15.62
C GLU A 15 4.88 13.09 -15.58
N GLU A 16 4.14 12.72 -14.52
CA GLU A 16 3.43 11.44 -14.46
C GLU A 16 2.27 11.38 -15.47
N ILE A 17 1.54 12.48 -15.67
CA ILE A 17 0.48 12.57 -16.68
C ILE A 17 1.07 12.37 -18.08
N GLN A 18 2.15 13.10 -18.40
CA GLN A 18 2.85 12.95 -19.68
C GLN A 18 3.41 11.53 -19.87
N ALA A 19 4.00 10.93 -18.83
CA ALA A 19 4.51 9.57 -18.90
C ALA A 19 3.41 8.52 -19.11
N LYS A 20 2.20 8.74 -18.56
CA LYS A 20 1.03 7.89 -18.80
C LYS A 20 0.52 8.02 -20.25
N VAL A 21 0.55 9.23 -20.83
CA VAL A 21 0.18 9.46 -22.23
C VAL A 21 1.17 8.77 -23.17
N GLN A 22 2.48 8.88 -22.89
CA GLN A 22 3.52 8.28 -23.72
C GLN A 22 3.63 6.76 -23.60
N ASN A 23 3.36 6.19 -22.42
CA ASN A 23 3.36 4.75 -22.23
C ASN A 23 2.07 4.28 -21.51
N PRO A 24 1.01 3.98 -22.27
CA PRO A 24 -0.30 3.59 -21.71
C PRO A 24 -0.26 2.29 -20.90
N LYS A 25 0.73 1.43 -21.15
CA LYS A 25 0.91 0.17 -20.40
C LYS A 25 1.60 0.38 -19.05
N HIS A 26 2.20 1.56 -18.81
CA HIS A 26 2.90 1.84 -17.58
C HIS A 26 1.93 2.22 -16.45
N ARG A 27 1.70 1.29 -15.51
CA ARG A 27 1.01 1.58 -14.24
C ARG A 27 1.99 1.98 -13.15
N ALA A 28 1.85 3.20 -12.64
CA ALA A 28 2.53 3.63 -11.42
C ALA A 28 2.01 2.84 -10.22
N ARG A 29 2.84 2.03 -9.56
CA ARG A 29 2.42 1.16 -8.45
C ARG A 29 2.41 1.84 -7.08
N ARG A 30 2.56 3.17 -7.03
CA ARG A 30 2.62 3.94 -5.77
C ARG A 30 1.40 3.71 -4.87
N TRP A 31 0.22 3.65 -5.48
CA TRP A 31 -1.05 3.42 -4.78
C TRP A 31 -1.08 2.09 -4.01
N VAL A 32 -0.23 1.11 -4.31
CA VAL A 32 -0.23 -0.20 -3.62
C VAL A 32 0.13 -0.03 -2.14
N VAL A 33 1.08 0.84 -1.82
CA VAL A 33 1.48 1.12 -0.42
C VAL A 33 0.35 1.83 0.32
N GLU A 34 -0.28 2.81 -0.33
CA GLU A 34 -1.41 3.56 0.24
C GLU A 34 -2.61 2.66 0.51
N VAL A 35 -2.93 1.76 -0.44
CA VAL A 35 -3.99 0.75 -0.29
C VAL A 35 -3.68 -0.23 0.83
N SER A 36 -2.42 -0.67 0.95
CA SER A 36 -1.99 -1.55 2.04
C SER A 36 -2.13 -0.86 3.40
N HIS A 37 -1.78 0.43 3.47
CA HIS A 37 -1.95 1.23 4.67
C HIS A 37 -3.43 1.42 5.04
N SER A 38 -4.31 1.62 4.05
CA SER A 38 -5.76 1.65 4.26
C SER A 38 -6.29 0.33 4.86
N TRP A 39 -5.73 -0.82 4.47
CA TRP A 39 -6.12 -2.10 5.06
C TRP A 39 -5.72 -2.22 6.52
N LEU A 40 -4.52 -1.74 6.85
CA LEU A 40 -4.02 -1.72 8.23
C LEU A 40 -4.83 -0.77 9.12
N ASN A 41 -5.31 0.36 8.57
CA ASN A 41 -6.16 1.32 9.30
C ASN A 41 -7.51 0.74 9.73
N ARG A 42 -7.98 -0.36 9.12
CA ARG A 42 -9.21 -1.05 9.58
C ARG A 42 -9.00 -1.82 10.88
N PHE A 43 -7.76 -2.11 11.26
CA PHE A 43 -7.46 -2.76 12.54
C PHE A 43 -7.30 -1.69 13.62
N ARG A 44 -8.33 -1.52 14.47
CA ARG A 44 -8.33 -0.53 15.56
C ARG A 44 -7.11 -0.64 16.49
N LYS A 45 -6.62 -1.87 16.72
CA LYS A 45 -5.44 -2.17 17.54
C LYS A 45 -4.10 -1.76 16.89
N LEU A 46 -4.05 -1.67 15.56
CA LEU A 46 -2.87 -1.21 14.80
C LEU A 46 -2.92 0.30 14.53
N LEU A 47 -4.13 0.86 14.38
CA LEU A 47 -4.35 2.30 14.13
C LEU A 47 -3.84 3.15 15.30
N VAL A 48 -4.17 2.78 16.53
CA VAL A 48 -3.61 3.41 17.72
C VAL A 48 -2.56 2.48 18.31
N ARG A 49 -1.30 2.93 18.30
CA ARG A 49 -0.19 2.15 18.84
C ARG A 49 -0.21 2.16 20.36
N PHE A 50 -0.84 1.14 20.94
CA PHE A 50 -0.83 0.90 22.40
C PHE A 50 0.35 0.04 22.87
N GLU A 51 1.05 -0.63 21.95
CA GLU A 51 2.14 -1.53 22.31
C GLU A 51 3.39 -0.78 22.78
N LYS A 52 3.83 -1.07 24.01
CA LYS A 52 5.04 -0.47 24.59
C LYS A 52 6.33 -0.92 23.91
N THR A 53 6.39 -2.17 23.44
CA THR A 53 7.61 -2.70 22.80
C THR A 53 7.49 -2.69 21.28
N HIS A 54 8.63 -2.52 20.59
CA HIS A 54 8.69 -2.62 19.14
C HIS A 54 8.38 -4.04 18.64
N ARG A 55 8.81 -5.06 19.39
CA ARG A 55 8.60 -6.48 19.04
C ARG A 55 7.11 -6.84 19.03
N SER A 56 6.36 -6.43 20.05
CA SER A 56 4.90 -6.67 20.11
C SER A 56 4.17 -5.98 18.96
N TYR A 57 4.56 -4.74 18.63
CA TYR A 57 3.99 -4.03 17.49
C TYR A 57 4.27 -4.73 16.16
N LEU A 58 5.52 -5.17 15.94
CA LEU A 58 5.89 -5.89 14.71
C LEU A 58 5.13 -7.22 14.59
N ALA A 59 4.99 -7.97 15.67
CA ALA A 59 4.22 -9.22 15.68
C ALA A 59 2.74 -8.99 15.33
N LEU A 60 2.12 -7.96 15.90
CA LEU A 60 0.74 -7.58 15.56
C LEU A 60 0.59 -7.13 14.11
N LEU A 61 1.57 -6.42 13.57
CA LEU A 61 1.58 -6.00 12.18
C LEU A 61 1.67 -7.21 11.24
N MET A 62 2.58 -8.15 11.53
CA MET A 62 2.72 -9.39 10.76
C MET A 62 1.44 -10.24 10.82
N LEU A 63 0.82 -10.33 12.01
CA LEU A 63 -0.47 -11.01 12.18
C LEU A 63 -1.59 -10.34 11.36
N GLY A 64 -1.68 -9.00 11.37
CA GLY A 64 -2.63 -8.25 10.55
C GLY A 64 -2.46 -8.51 9.06
N CYS A 65 -1.21 -8.51 8.58
CA CYS A 65 -0.88 -8.87 7.20
C CYS A 65 -1.26 -10.31 6.86
N ALA A 66 -0.99 -11.27 7.74
CA ALA A 66 -1.36 -12.68 7.54
C ALA A 66 -2.87 -12.87 7.42
N ILE A 67 -3.66 -12.19 8.27
CA ILE A 67 -5.13 -12.23 8.20
C ILE A 67 -5.64 -11.64 6.87
N ILE A 68 -5.07 -10.52 6.42
CA ILE A 68 -5.44 -9.93 5.12
C ILE A 68 -5.14 -10.93 3.98
N ALA A 69 -3.94 -11.52 3.98
CA ALA A 69 -3.52 -12.47 2.98
C ALA A 69 -4.42 -13.71 2.95
N PHE A 70 -4.77 -14.26 4.12
CA PHE A 70 -5.65 -15.40 4.25
C PHE A 70 -7.06 -15.11 3.71
N ARG A 71 -7.66 -13.97 4.10
CA ARG A 71 -8.98 -13.54 3.56
C ARG A 71 -8.97 -13.34 2.06
N LYS A 72 -7.86 -12.89 1.49
CA LYS A 72 -7.70 -12.73 0.04
C LYS A 72 -7.54 -14.08 -0.66
N ALA A 73 -6.81 -15.01 -0.07
CA ALA A 73 -6.67 -16.37 -0.59
C ALA A 73 -8.00 -17.12 -0.59
N GLU A 74 -8.80 -17.01 0.47
CA GLU A 74 -10.16 -17.57 0.50
C GLU A 74 -11.08 -16.94 -0.55
N ALA A 75 -10.97 -15.63 -0.78
CA ALA A 75 -11.69 -14.96 -1.85
C ALA A 75 -11.27 -15.45 -3.25
N SER A 76 -10.01 -15.88 -3.42
CA SER A 76 -9.52 -16.49 -4.66
C SER A 76 -10.04 -17.92 -4.89
N GLY A 77 -10.47 -18.63 -3.83
CA GLY A 77 -11.15 -19.92 -3.92
C GLY A 77 -12.63 -19.82 -4.33
N LYS A 78 -13.21 -18.62 -4.33
CA LYS A 78 -14.51 -18.33 -4.96
C LYS A 78 -14.26 -17.97 -6.42
N THR A 79 -14.09 -18.97 -7.27
CA THR A 79 -14.20 -18.79 -8.71
C THR A 79 -15.60 -18.27 -9.05
N ASN A 80 -15.59 -17.05 -9.60
CA ASN A 80 -16.57 -16.42 -10.49
C ASN A 80 -17.85 -15.84 -9.88
N ILE A 81 -17.92 -14.50 -9.71
CA ILE A 81 -19.04 -13.65 -10.19
C ILE A 81 -18.51 -12.22 -10.46
N ILE A 82 -18.36 -11.88 -11.74
CA ILE A 82 -18.62 -10.60 -12.43
C ILE A 82 -18.33 -9.28 -11.67
N CYS A 83 -17.36 -8.51 -12.19
CA CYS A 83 -17.37 -7.04 -12.27
C CYS A 83 -16.55 -6.68 -13.54
N GLY A 84 -17.05 -5.99 -14.56
CA GLY A 84 -18.14 -5.00 -14.54
C GLY A 84 -17.65 -3.74 -13.86
#